data_AF-A0A6V6YLU2-F1
#
_entry.id   AF-A0A6V6YLU2-F1
#
_cell.length_a   1.000
_cell.length_b   1.000
_cell.length_c   1.000
_cell.angle_alpha   90.00
_cell.angle_beta   90.00
_cell.angle_gamma   90.00
#
_symmetry.space_group_name_H-M   'P 1'
#
loop_
_entity.id
_entity.type
_entity.pdbx_description
1 polymer ?
#
loop_
_entity_poly.entity_id
_entity_poly.type
_entity_poly.pdbx_seq_one_letter_code
_entity_poly.pdbx_strand_id
1 'polypeptide(L)'
;MNKQLIADLAPFIENYDKTKQPLGQVFRQNNTITITEKELFIEAFKAWKAYQASADGLELNLLISESNLLGIQQKLKSIFDNKVFDSLKKLLDITGLDAGSFSIGLNIEAELVFGFTATIGLAIGVGINKGVSSSEFISVELTEGIDEGVLLGVHFGLWSNAPADLGGFSLATEVELGFASEIATKIVYAKRGSNKTLGVTAEIGAREENGVNEQESYTIVLDSQYLEGFSRTYQPVKNNLLIIESIKCIHPKNDGGGNENEIYFTFKADETITPYRYPTYDYMSVKEGYTWNCGRSIWFDNTIEIKLYDDDGNGLNGSDEITKNPIKINISDFVSINSSKIYIIDYKDGLDHIEYEITTTLIASNVNHK
;
A
#
# COMPACT_ATOMS: atom_id res chain seq x y z
N MET A 1 24.74 -8.72 2.89
CA MET A 1 23.97 -7.49 2.65
C MET A 1 24.45 -6.35 3.55
N ASN A 2 24.33 -5.09 3.11
CA ASN A 2 24.74 -3.92 3.91
C ASN A 2 23.83 -3.79 5.16
N LYS A 3 24.42 -3.75 6.37
CA LYS A 3 23.69 -3.57 7.64
C LYS A 3 22.78 -2.33 7.62
N GLN A 4 23.09 -1.35 6.77
CA GLN A 4 22.31 -0.14 6.62
C GLN A 4 20.92 -0.40 6.06
N LEU A 5 20.78 -1.21 5.00
CA LEU A 5 19.47 -1.48 4.39
C LEU A 5 18.54 -2.24 5.33
N ILE A 6 19.09 -3.18 6.11
CA ILE A 6 18.34 -3.86 7.18
C ILE A 6 17.90 -2.85 8.24
N ALA A 7 18.80 -1.95 8.66
CA ALA A 7 18.46 -0.91 9.63
C ALA A 7 17.38 0.06 9.11
N ASP A 8 17.41 0.39 7.82
CA ASP A 8 16.43 1.26 7.17
C ASP A 8 15.06 0.57 7.02
N LEU A 9 15.06 -0.76 6.83
CA LEU A 9 13.83 -1.57 6.71
C LEU A 9 13.26 -2.03 8.06
N ALA A 10 14.08 -2.09 9.11
CA ALA A 10 13.70 -2.61 10.42
C ALA A 10 12.43 -1.96 11.00
N PRO A 11 12.20 -0.63 10.92
CA PRO A 11 10.97 -0.05 11.44
C PRO A 11 9.71 -0.59 10.75
N PHE A 12 9.79 -0.86 9.44
CA PHE A 12 8.67 -1.40 8.68
C PHE A 12 8.42 -2.88 8.99
N ILE A 13 9.48 -3.66 9.18
CA ILE A 13 9.38 -5.07 9.54
C ILE A 13 8.88 -5.23 10.98
N GLU A 14 9.37 -4.42 11.93
CA GLU A 14 8.84 -4.38 13.29
C GLU A 14 7.35 -4.00 13.31
N ASN A 15 6.93 -3.10 12.43
CA ASN A 15 5.51 -2.75 12.30
C ASN A 15 4.70 -3.93 11.76
N TYR A 16 5.17 -4.61 10.71
CA TYR A 16 4.56 -5.84 10.21
C TYR A 16 4.42 -6.88 11.33
N ASP A 17 5.47 -7.13 12.11
CA ASP A 17 5.46 -8.12 13.18
C ASP A 17 4.47 -7.83 14.31
N LYS A 18 4.18 -6.56 14.58
CA LYS A 18 3.17 -6.15 15.57
C LYS A 18 1.75 -6.28 15.06
N THR A 19 1.60 -6.09 13.76
CA THR A 19 0.29 -5.97 13.12
C THR A 19 -0.15 -7.30 12.50
N LYS A 20 0.79 -8.21 12.22
CA LYS A 20 0.49 -9.54 11.70
C LYS A 20 -0.43 -10.26 12.68
N GLN A 21 -1.48 -10.85 12.12
CA GLN A 21 -2.39 -11.71 12.86
C GLN A 21 -2.15 -13.15 12.42
N PRO A 22 -2.46 -14.16 13.26
CA PRO A 22 -2.35 -15.55 12.84
C PRO A 22 -3.04 -15.77 11.49
N LEU A 23 -2.38 -16.49 10.58
CA LEU A 23 -2.97 -16.91 9.32
C LEU A 23 -4.25 -17.69 9.62
N GLY A 24 -5.40 -17.04 9.40
CA GLY A 24 -6.65 -17.76 9.28
C GLY A 24 -6.70 -18.31 7.86
N GLN A 25 -6.98 -19.60 7.68
CA GLN A 25 -7.19 -20.16 6.34
C GLN A 25 -8.24 -19.32 5.60
N VAL A 26 -7.84 -18.62 4.56
CA VAL A 26 -8.76 -17.90 3.67
C VAL A 26 -8.80 -18.66 2.35
N PHE A 27 -9.52 -19.77 2.36
CA PHE A 27 -9.89 -20.46 1.14
C PHE A 27 -10.96 -19.68 0.39
N ARG A 28 -10.61 -18.82 -0.59
CA ARG A 28 -11.64 -18.17 -1.45
C ARG A 28 -11.28 -17.94 -2.93
N GLN A 29 -12.09 -18.62 -3.74
CA GLN A 29 -12.59 -18.39 -5.11
C GLN A 29 -11.75 -18.81 -6.33
N ASN A 30 -12.45 -19.45 -7.28
CA ASN A 30 -12.05 -19.83 -8.64
C ASN A 30 -11.73 -18.62 -9.54
N ASN A 31 -11.12 -17.57 -8.99
CA ASN A 31 -10.73 -16.42 -9.79
C ASN A 31 -9.53 -16.85 -10.64
N THR A 32 -9.69 -16.71 -11.95
CA THR A 32 -8.64 -17.00 -12.91
C THR A 32 -8.15 -15.69 -13.47
N ILE A 33 -6.84 -15.53 -13.55
CA ILE A 33 -6.22 -14.38 -14.20
C ILE A 33 -6.65 -14.36 -15.66
N THR A 34 -7.19 -13.22 -16.08
CA THR A 34 -7.75 -12.99 -17.41
C THR A 34 -6.66 -13.01 -18.49
N ILE A 35 -7.06 -13.22 -19.74
CA ILE A 35 -6.13 -13.17 -20.89
C ILE A 35 -5.44 -11.80 -20.95
N THR A 36 -6.19 -10.73 -20.73
CA THR A 36 -5.68 -9.36 -20.75
C THR A 36 -4.62 -9.11 -19.67
N GLU A 37 -4.87 -9.55 -18.43
CA GLU A 37 -3.87 -9.46 -17.34
C GLU A 37 -2.60 -10.25 -17.68
N LYS A 38 -2.76 -11.45 -18.27
CA LYS A 38 -1.61 -12.24 -18.72
C LYS A 38 -0.78 -11.51 -19.78
N GLU A 39 -1.43 -10.91 -20.78
CA GLU A 39 -0.76 -10.13 -21.83
C GLU A 39 0.00 -8.93 -21.27
N LEU A 40 -0.58 -8.24 -20.27
CA LEU A 40 0.07 -7.14 -19.58
C LEU A 40 1.34 -7.60 -18.85
N PHE A 41 1.29 -8.71 -18.09
CA PHE A 41 2.47 -9.22 -17.40
C PHE A 41 3.55 -9.73 -18.35
N ILE A 42 3.17 -10.32 -19.49
CA ILE A 42 4.14 -10.72 -20.53
C ILE A 42 4.87 -9.50 -21.09
N GLU A 43 4.16 -8.42 -21.43
CA GLU A 43 4.81 -7.22 -21.95
C GLU A 43 5.61 -6.49 -20.86
N ALA A 44 5.14 -6.50 -19.60
CA ALA A 44 5.90 -5.97 -18.47
C ALA A 44 7.23 -6.69 -18.28
N PHE A 45 7.23 -8.03 -18.35
CA PHE A 45 8.44 -8.84 -18.29
C PHE A 45 9.41 -8.53 -19.43
N LYS A 46 8.89 -8.43 -20.66
CA LYS A 46 9.70 -8.10 -21.84
C LYS A 46 10.33 -6.71 -21.72
N ALA A 47 9.55 -5.72 -21.27
CA ALA A 47 10.05 -4.37 -21.01
C ALA A 47 11.11 -4.36 -19.90
N TRP A 48 10.90 -5.12 -18.83
CA TRP A 48 11.86 -5.26 -17.74
C TRP A 48 13.19 -5.87 -18.18
N LYS A 49 13.17 -6.97 -18.93
CA LYS A 49 14.39 -7.57 -19.50
C LYS A 49 15.16 -6.58 -20.38
N ALA A 50 14.46 -5.80 -21.19
CA ALA A 50 15.08 -4.75 -22.00
C ALA A 50 15.64 -3.60 -21.13
N TYR A 51 14.92 -3.22 -20.07
CA TYR A 51 15.35 -2.21 -19.10
C TYR A 51 16.63 -2.62 -18.38
N GLN A 52 16.71 -3.86 -17.87
CA GLN A 52 17.89 -4.40 -17.19
C GLN A 52 19.16 -4.37 -18.07
N ALA A 53 19.01 -4.48 -19.40
CA ALA A 53 20.11 -4.40 -20.35
C ALA A 53 20.47 -2.95 -20.76
N SER A 54 19.69 -1.96 -20.34
CA SER A 54 19.92 -0.54 -20.65
C SER A 54 20.90 0.11 -19.67
N ALA A 55 21.41 1.31 -20.01
CA ALA A 55 22.28 2.08 -19.11
C ALA A 55 21.60 2.39 -17.77
N ASP A 56 20.31 2.76 -17.78
CA ASP A 56 19.54 3.04 -16.57
C ASP A 56 19.38 1.77 -15.70
N GLY A 57 19.15 0.62 -16.32
CA GLY A 57 19.04 -0.66 -15.61
C GLY A 57 20.37 -1.11 -15.00
N LEU A 58 21.49 -0.89 -15.68
CA LEU A 58 22.82 -1.15 -15.13
C LEU A 58 23.14 -0.24 -13.93
N GLU A 59 22.72 1.03 -13.98
CA GLU A 59 22.86 1.95 -12.86
C GLU A 59 21.98 1.52 -11.67
N LEU A 60 20.72 1.12 -11.91
CA LEU A 60 19.86 0.57 -10.87
C LEU A 60 20.48 -0.67 -10.21
N ASN A 61 21.05 -1.58 -11.00
CA ASN A 61 21.73 -2.76 -10.47
C ASN A 61 22.94 -2.39 -9.59
N LEU A 62 23.69 -1.34 -9.94
CA LEU A 62 24.76 -0.84 -9.09
C LEU A 62 24.22 -0.33 -7.75
N LEU A 63 23.17 0.48 -7.77
CA LEU A 63 22.53 1.01 -6.55
C LEU A 63 22.00 -0.11 -5.65
N ILE A 64 21.41 -1.15 -6.23
CA ILE A 64 21.00 -2.36 -5.51
C ILE A 64 22.20 -3.06 -4.88
N SER A 65 23.28 -3.26 -5.64
CA SER A 65 24.50 -3.91 -5.13
C SER A 65 25.19 -3.12 -4.01
N GLU A 66 25.05 -1.79 -4.03
CA GLU A 66 25.54 -0.89 -2.99
C GLU A 66 24.58 -0.77 -1.80
N SER A 67 23.39 -1.35 -1.90
CA SER A 67 22.30 -1.21 -0.93
C SER A 67 21.90 0.25 -0.68
N ASN A 68 21.95 1.07 -1.73
CA ASN A 68 21.65 2.49 -1.68
C ASN A 68 20.13 2.73 -1.83
N LEU A 69 19.40 2.64 -0.71
CA LEU A 69 17.94 2.77 -0.69
C LEU A 69 17.44 4.08 -1.33
N LEU A 70 18.06 5.21 -0.98
CA LEU A 70 17.67 6.51 -1.53
C LEU A 70 17.88 6.56 -3.05
N GLY A 71 19.00 6.02 -3.54
CA GLY A 71 19.26 5.91 -4.96
C GLY A 71 18.26 5.00 -5.68
N ILE A 72 17.92 3.86 -5.06
CA ILE A 72 16.90 2.93 -5.57
C ILE A 72 15.55 3.66 -5.71
N GLN A 73 15.09 4.36 -4.67
CA GLN A 73 13.85 5.14 -4.68
C GLN A 73 13.86 6.20 -5.80
N GLN A 74 14.95 6.95 -5.94
CA GLN A 74 15.10 7.94 -6.99
C GLN A 74 15.02 7.33 -8.39
N LYS A 75 15.59 6.13 -8.59
CA LYS A 75 15.52 5.43 -9.88
C LYS A 75 14.17 4.81 -10.17
N LEU A 76 13.49 4.25 -9.18
CA LEU A 76 12.13 3.71 -9.32
C LEU A 76 11.19 4.73 -10.00
N LYS A 77 11.29 6.01 -9.61
CA LYS A 77 10.51 7.13 -10.20
C LYS A 77 10.66 7.24 -11.72
N SER A 78 11.85 6.95 -12.25
CA SER A 78 12.17 7.09 -13.67
C SER A 78 12.01 5.82 -14.51
N ILE A 79 11.74 4.66 -13.89
CA ILE A 79 11.65 3.37 -14.62
C ILE A 79 10.59 3.48 -15.71
N PHE A 80 9.39 3.97 -15.36
CA PHE A 80 8.32 4.13 -16.33
C PHE A 80 8.64 5.17 -17.41
N ASP A 81 9.50 6.14 -17.19
CA ASP A 81 9.86 7.13 -18.21
C ASP A 81 10.73 6.53 -19.33
N ASN A 82 11.34 5.38 -19.09
CA ASN A 82 12.17 4.72 -20.09
C ASN A 82 11.32 4.18 -21.26
N LYS A 83 11.78 4.43 -22.48
CA LYS A 83 11.09 4.07 -23.73
C LYS A 83 10.84 2.58 -23.89
N VAL A 84 11.61 1.73 -23.22
CA VAL A 84 11.39 0.27 -23.25
C VAL A 84 10.01 -0.13 -22.69
N PHE A 85 9.39 0.72 -21.87
CA PHE A 85 8.04 0.52 -21.33
C PHE A 85 6.93 1.12 -22.20
N ASP A 86 7.22 1.76 -23.34
CA ASP A 86 6.19 2.44 -24.14
C ASP A 86 5.11 1.49 -24.69
N SER A 87 5.47 0.25 -25.02
CA SER A 87 4.50 -0.78 -25.43
C SER A 87 3.58 -1.17 -24.27
N LEU A 88 4.14 -1.37 -23.07
CA LEU A 88 3.35 -1.66 -21.86
C LEU A 88 2.38 -0.52 -21.55
N LYS A 89 2.84 0.74 -21.59
CA LYS A 89 1.97 1.91 -21.39
C LYS A 89 0.80 1.93 -22.37
N LYS A 90 1.05 1.65 -23.65
CA LYS A 90 -0.01 1.58 -24.66
C LYS A 90 -1.00 0.46 -24.37
N LEU A 91 -0.55 -0.69 -23.86
CA LEU A 91 -1.46 -1.76 -23.43
C LEU A 91 -2.30 -1.32 -22.22
N LEU A 92 -1.68 -0.74 -21.20
CA LEU A 92 -2.38 -0.19 -20.03
C LEU A 92 -3.44 0.86 -20.44
N ASP A 93 -3.21 1.58 -21.54
CA ASP A 93 -4.12 2.60 -22.05
C ASP A 93 -5.37 2.05 -22.76
N ILE A 94 -5.26 0.88 -23.42
CA ILE A 94 -6.33 0.36 -24.30
C ILE A 94 -7.09 -0.83 -23.71
N THR A 95 -6.63 -1.38 -22.59
CA THR A 95 -7.13 -2.64 -22.04
C THR A 95 -8.54 -2.52 -21.45
N GLY A 96 -9.04 -1.31 -21.19
CA GLY A 96 -10.41 -1.08 -20.70
C GLY A 96 -10.70 -1.76 -19.36
N LEU A 97 -9.66 -2.20 -18.63
CA LEU A 97 -9.79 -2.75 -17.30
C LEU A 97 -10.10 -1.59 -16.34
N ASP A 98 -11.02 -1.83 -15.40
CA ASP A 98 -11.32 -0.92 -14.28
C ASP A 98 -10.13 -0.73 -13.32
N ALA A 99 -8.97 -1.28 -13.65
CA ALA A 99 -7.82 -1.37 -12.79
C ALA A 99 -7.35 0.02 -12.35
N GLY A 100 -7.55 0.33 -11.08
CA GLY A 100 -6.80 1.38 -10.41
C GLY A 100 -5.34 0.95 -10.31
N SER A 101 -4.44 1.75 -10.84
CA SER A 101 -2.98 1.58 -10.76
C SER A 101 -2.30 0.30 -11.31
N PHE A 102 -1.08 0.51 -11.79
CA PHE A 102 -0.11 -0.52 -12.12
C PHE A 102 1.19 -0.24 -11.35
N SER A 103 1.83 -1.27 -10.79
CA SER A 103 3.03 -1.12 -9.97
C SER A 103 4.22 -1.94 -10.47
N ILE A 104 5.42 -1.39 -10.28
CA ILE A 104 6.70 -2.09 -10.36
C ILE A 104 7.36 -2.00 -9.00
N GLY A 105 7.74 -3.14 -8.43
CA GLY A 105 8.47 -3.27 -7.17
C GLY A 105 9.74 -4.10 -7.33
N LEU A 106 10.73 -3.83 -6.50
CA LEU A 106 11.96 -4.59 -6.38
C LEU A 106 11.92 -5.39 -5.10
N ASN A 107 12.09 -6.71 -5.21
CA ASN A 107 12.04 -7.62 -4.08
C ASN A 107 13.43 -7.71 -3.46
N ILE A 108 13.56 -7.16 -2.27
CA ILE A 108 14.78 -7.13 -1.49
C ILE A 108 14.56 -8.08 -0.31
N GLU A 109 15.41 -9.08 -0.21
CA GLU A 109 15.41 -9.93 0.98
C GLU A 109 16.09 -9.20 2.14
N ALA A 110 15.42 -9.16 3.30
CA ALA A 110 16.01 -8.71 4.54
C ALA A 110 16.10 -9.90 5.51
N GLU A 111 17.32 -10.39 5.75
CA GLU A 111 17.58 -11.39 6.79
C GLU A 111 17.31 -10.75 8.16
N LEU A 112 16.16 -11.10 8.75
CA LEU A 112 15.94 -11.05 10.18
C LEU A 112 15.72 -12.50 10.65
N VAL A 113 15.62 -12.72 11.96
CA VAL A 113 15.60 -14.06 12.59
C VAL A 113 14.55 -15.03 11.99
N PHE A 114 13.58 -14.51 11.22
CA PHE A 114 12.72 -15.20 10.24
C PHE A 114 12.88 -14.50 8.88
N GLY A 115 12.86 -15.24 7.76
CA GLY A 115 12.99 -14.65 6.42
C GLY A 115 11.85 -13.66 6.13
N PHE A 116 12.20 -12.41 5.83
CA PHE A 116 11.27 -11.41 5.32
C PHE A 116 11.73 -10.96 3.94
N THR A 117 10.76 -10.85 3.03
CA THR A 117 10.94 -10.15 1.76
C THR A 117 10.29 -8.78 1.88
N ALA A 118 11.04 -7.73 1.52
CA ALA A 118 10.51 -6.38 1.38
C ALA A 118 10.48 -5.99 -0.09
N THR A 119 9.32 -5.56 -0.57
CA THR A 119 9.11 -5.05 -1.92
C THR A 119 9.05 -3.54 -1.88
N ILE A 120 10.04 -2.87 -2.47
CA ILE A 120 10.05 -1.41 -2.58
C ILE A 120 9.64 -1.06 -4.00
N GLY A 121 8.59 -0.26 -4.17
CA GLY A 121 8.01 -0.05 -5.48
C GLY A 121 7.38 1.31 -5.72
N LEU A 122 6.99 1.50 -6.98
CA LEU A 122 6.23 2.63 -7.47
C LEU A 122 4.98 2.12 -8.15
N ALA A 123 3.83 2.66 -7.77
CA ALA A 123 2.57 2.51 -8.46
C ALA A 123 2.24 3.79 -9.26
N ILE A 124 1.75 3.61 -10.48
CA ILE A 124 1.25 4.68 -11.35
C ILE A 124 -0.22 4.45 -11.63
N GLY A 125 -1.02 5.51 -11.71
CA GLY A 125 -2.43 5.39 -12.04
C GLY A 125 -2.63 4.90 -13.47
N VAL A 126 -3.62 4.03 -13.67
CA VAL A 126 -4.10 3.56 -14.98
C VAL A 126 -5.63 3.66 -15.02
N GLY A 127 -6.24 3.45 -16.18
CA GLY A 127 -7.69 3.65 -16.35
C GLY A 127 -8.12 5.07 -15.98
N ILE A 128 -9.10 5.19 -15.09
CA ILE A 128 -9.61 6.50 -14.60
C ILE A 128 -8.59 7.30 -13.79
N ASN A 129 -7.56 6.63 -13.26
CA ASN A 129 -6.49 7.25 -12.45
C ASN A 129 -5.26 7.62 -13.29
N LYS A 130 -5.29 7.42 -14.61
CA LYS A 130 -4.15 7.64 -15.50
C LYS A 130 -3.69 9.10 -15.49
N GLY A 131 -2.42 9.32 -15.20
CA GLY A 131 -1.82 10.65 -15.17
C GLY A 131 -2.43 11.56 -14.09
N VAL A 132 -3.15 10.96 -13.14
CA VAL A 132 -3.78 11.63 -12.00
C VAL A 132 -3.02 11.33 -10.71
N SER A 133 -2.37 10.16 -10.64
CA SER A 133 -1.77 9.66 -9.41
C SER A 133 -0.54 8.80 -9.67
N SER A 134 0.41 8.86 -8.74
CA SER A 134 1.49 7.89 -8.59
C SER A 134 1.92 7.87 -7.12
N SER A 135 2.48 6.75 -6.67
CA SER A 135 2.83 6.56 -5.26
C SER A 135 3.97 5.59 -5.05
N GLU A 136 4.88 5.93 -4.14
CA GLU A 136 5.90 5.01 -3.65
C GLU A 136 5.34 4.17 -2.50
N PHE A 137 5.69 2.89 -2.47
CA PHE A 137 5.27 1.98 -1.41
C PHE A 137 6.40 1.05 -0.98
N ILE A 138 6.26 0.54 0.24
CA ILE A 138 7.02 -0.62 0.74
C ILE A 138 6.00 -1.66 1.16
N SER A 139 6.10 -2.88 0.62
CA SER A 139 5.38 -4.04 1.11
C SER A 139 6.32 -4.97 1.85
N VAL A 140 5.91 -5.49 3.00
CA VAL A 140 6.67 -6.47 3.77
C VAL A 140 5.88 -7.77 3.80
N GLU A 141 6.55 -8.87 3.47
CA GLU A 141 5.97 -10.19 3.32
C GLU A 141 6.81 -11.21 4.10
N LEU A 142 6.15 -12.20 4.70
CA LEU A 142 6.84 -13.31 5.37
C LEU A 142 7.12 -14.43 4.36
N THR A 143 8.36 -14.90 4.29
CA THR A 143 8.82 -15.97 3.42
C THR A 143 9.62 -16.99 4.25
N GLU A 144 9.10 -18.21 4.38
CA GLU A 144 9.80 -19.28 5.10
C GLU A 144 10.98 -19.81 4.27
N GLY A 145 12.16 -20.01 4.88
CA GLY A 145 13.20 -20.89 4.32
C GLY A 145 14.19 -20.31 3.31
N ILE A 146 14.46 -19.00 3.31
CA ILE A 146 15.45 -18.39 2.41
C ILE A 146 16.75 -18.08 3.15
N ASP A 147 17.85 -18.65 2.64
CA ASP A 147 19.23 -18.31 3.00
C ASP A 147 19.79 -17.35 1.91
N GLU A 148 20.23 -16.17 2.35
CA GLU A 148 21.06 -15.16 1.65
C GLU A 148 20.35 -14.11 0.77
N GLY A 149 19.82 -13.04 1.39
CA GLY A 149 20.14 -11.60 1.21
C GLY A 149 20.41 -11.02 -0.20
N VAL A 150 19.80 -11.56 -1.25
CA VAL A 150 19.99 -11.18 -2.67
C VAL A 150 18.74 -10.43 -3.18
N LEU A 151 18.86 -9.64 -4.26
CA LEU A 151 17.69 -9.19 -5.02
C LEU A 151 16.95 -10.43 -5.52
N LEU A 152 15.83 -10.74 -4.91
CA LEU A 152 15.04 -11.93 -5.25
C LEU A 152 14.33 -11.76 -6.59
N GLY A 153 14.03 -10.51 -6.98
CA GLY A 153 13.24 -10.33 -8.18
C GLY A 153 12.68 -8.95 -8.43
N VAL A 154 11.81 -8.92 -9.45
CA VAL A 154 10.90 -7.81 -9.71
C VAL A 154 9.47 -8.29 -9.48
N HIS A 155 8.65 -7.42 -8.91
CA HIS A 155 7.25 -7.61 -8.66
C HIS A 155 6.42 -6.64 -9.52
N PHE A 156 5.51 -7.17 -10.32
CA PHE A 156 4.51 -6.39 -11.05
C PHE A 156 3.15 -6.55 -10.37
N GLY A 157 2.38 -5.47 -10.34
CA GLY A 157 1.02 -5.51 -9.80
C GLY A 157 0.05 -4.74 -10.69
N LEU A 158 -1.14 -5.29 -10.87
CA LEU A 158 -2.29 -4.62 -11.45
C LEU A 158 -3.39 -4.59 -10.40
N TRP A 159 -3.82 -3.40 -9.99
CA TRP A 159 -4.68 -3.23 -8.83
C TRP A 159 -6.07 -2.76 -9.21
N SER A 160 -7.03 -2.87 -8.30
CA SER A 160 -8.33 -2.19 -8.40
C SER A 160 -8.29 -0.79 -7.77
N ASN A 161 -7.24 -0.49 -7.00
CA ASN A 161 -7.12 0.70 -6.17
C ASN A 161 -6.18 1.73 -6.78
N ALA A 162 -6.43 3.02 -6.57
CA ALA A 162 -5.49 4.05 -6.99
C ALA A 162 -4.13 3.87 -6.28
N PRO A 163 -3.02 4.39 -6.83
CA PRO A 163 -1.67 4.22 -6.26
C PRO A 163 -1.57 4.59 -4.79
N ALA A 164 -2.22 5.69 -4.39
CA ALA A 164 -2.20 6.16 -3.01
C ALA A 164 -2.98 5.23 -2.05
N ASP A 165 -3.84 4.37 -2.58
CA ASP A 165 -4.82 3.59 -1.82
C ASP A 165 -4.43 2.10 -1.74
N LEU A 166 -3.16 1.77 -1.99
CA LEU A 166 -2.60 0.41 -1.93
C LEU A 166 -2.20 -0.04 -0.51
N GLY A 167 -2.31 0.84 0.49
CA GLY A 167 -1.85 0.57 1.85
C GLY A 167 -2.66 -0.50 2.58
N GLY A 168 -2.04 -1.15 3.55
CA GLY A 168 -2.66 -2.10 4.47
C GLY A 168 -2.32 -3.56 4.25
N PHE A 169 -3.05 -4.42 4.97
CA PHE A 169 -2.90 -5.87 4.88
C PHE A 169 -3.57 -6.44 3.64
N SER A 170 -2.84 -7.34 2.99
CA SER A 170 -3.38 -8.19 1.94
C SER A 170 -2.98 -9.65 2.13
N LEU A 171 -3.81 -10.53 1.59
CA LEU A 171 -3.52 -11.94 1.45
C LEU A 171 -3.40 -12.24 -0.03
N ALA A 172 -2.42 -13.04 -0.40
CA ALA A 172 -2.19 -13.44 -1.77
C ALA A 172 -2.29 -14.97 -1.87
N THR A 173 -3.00 -15.45 -2.89
CA THR A 173 -3.04 -16.87 -3.22
C THR A 173 -2.32 -17.08 -4.54
N GLU A 174 -1.30 -17.94 -4.52
CA GLU A 174 -0.60 -18.34 -5.73
C GLU A 174 -1.53 -19.12 -6.67
N VAL A 175 -1.45 -18.80 -7.97
CA VAL A 175 -2.22 -19.43 -9.03
C VAL A 175 -1.29 -19.88 -10.15
N GLU A 176 -1.43 -21.13 -10.59
CA GLU A 176 -0.70 -21.65 -11.74
C GLU A 176 -1.26 -21.05 -13.03
N LEU A 177 -0.41 -20.39 -13.82
CA LEU A 177 -0.83 -19.80 -15.11
C LEU A 177 -0.18 -20.41 -16.34
N GLY A 178 0.71 -21.38 -16.16
CA GLY A 178 1.49 -21.96 -17.27
C GLY A 178 2.46 -20.96 -17.90
N PHE A 179 2.92 -19.97 -17.13
CA PHE A 179 4.07 -19.15 -17.52
C PHE A 179 5.35 -19.99 -17.52
N ALA A 180 6.44 -19.46 -18.10
CA ALA A 180 7.76 -20.09 -17.97
C ALA A 180 8.12 -20.27 -16.48
N SER A 181 8.99 -21.23 -16.15
CA SER A 181 9.34 -21.71 -14.79
C SER A 181 10.03 -20.69 -13.87
N GLU A 182 9.83 -19.39 -14.10
CA GLU A 182 10.49 -18.29 -13.40
C GLU A 182 9.49 -17.19 -12.96
N ILE A 183 8.18 -17.36 -13.22
CA ILE A 183 7.15 -16.37 -12.90
C ILE A 183 6.12 -16.99 -11.95
N ALA A 184 6.06 -16.47 -10.73
CA ALA A 184 5.01 -16.79 -9.77
C ALA A 184 3.91 -15.73 -9.85
N THR A 185 2.65 -16.14 -9.98
CA THR A 185 1.52 -15.20 -10.06
C THR A 185 0.55 -15.41 -8.94
N LYS A 186 0.06 -14.31 -8.38
CA LYS A 186 -0.78 -14.33 -7.19
C LYS A 186 -2.01 -13.45 -7.40
N ILE A 187 -3.14 -13.89 -6.88
CA ILE A 187 -4.32 -13.03 -6.76
C ILE A 187 -4.31 -12.46 -5.35
N VAL A 188 -4.47 -11.14 -5.23
CA VAL A 188 -4.35 -10.41 -3.98
C VAL A 188 -5.72 -9.96 -3.50
N TYR A 189 -5.98 -10.16 -2.21
CA TYR A 189 -7.26 -9.92 -1.55
C TYR A 189 -7.07 -9.09 -0.29
N ALA A 190 -8.09 -8.31 0.07
CA ALA A 190 -8.13 -7.64 1.37
C ALA A 190 -8.24 -8.68 2.50
N LYS A 191 -7.42 -8.50 3.56
CA LYS A 191 -7.44 -9.40 4.72
C LYS A 191 -8.75 -9.26 5.51
N ARG A 192 -9.51 -10.37 5.59
CA ARG A 192 -10.76 -10.62 6.35
C ARG A 192 -11.91 -9.62 6.15
N GLY A 193 -13.08 -10.18 5.87
CA GLY A 193 -14.36 -9.47 5.91
C GLY A 193 -14.93 -9.17 4.53
N SER A 194 -14.23 -8.41 3.70
CA SER A 194 -14.77 -8.01 2.39
C SER A 194 -14.52 -9.04 1.28
N ASN A 195 -13.46 -9.87 1.38
CA ASN A 195 -12.93 -10.70 0.29
C ASN A 195 -12.83 -9.95 -1.05
N LYS A 196 -12.67 -8.63 -0.99
CA LYS A 196 -12.52 -7.81 -2.18
C LYS A 196 -11.18 -8.17 -2.80
N THR A 197 -11.21 -8.61 -4.05
CA THR A 197 -9.99 -8.71 -4.86
C THR A 197 -9.40 -7.32 -4.97
N LEU A 198 -8.15 -7.16 -4.51
CA LEU A 198 -7.41 -5.90 -4.58
C LEU A 198 -6.61 -5.80 -5.87
N GLY A 199 -6.27 -6.94 -6.47
CA GLY A 199 -5.48 -6.96 -7.69
C GLY A 199 -4.88 -8.33 -7.98
N VAL A 200 -3.99 -8.32 -8.96
CA VAL A 200 -3.22 -9.46 -9.40
C VAL A 200 -1.75 -9.05 -9.44
N THR A 201 -0.86 -9.93 -9.01
CA THR A 201 0.57 -9.69 -9.03
C THR A 201 1.33 -10.80 -9.74
N ALA A 202 2.49 -10.45 -10.28
CA ALA A 202 3.42 -11.35 -10.94
C ALA A 202 4.84 -11.06 -10.46
N GLU A 203 5.51 -12.07 -9.95
CA GLU A 203 6.84 -12.00 -9.38
C GLU A 203 7.81 -12.83 -10.21
N ILE A 204 9.01 -12.29 -10.44
CA ILE A 204 10.03 -12.92 -11.29
C ILE A 204 11.32 -13.08 -10.49
N GLY A 205 11.84 -14.30 -10.43
CA GLY A 205 13.04 -14.64 -9.66
C GLY A 205 12.76 -15.19 -8.26
N ALA A 206 11.48 -15.26 -7.85
CA ALA A 206 11.07 -16.10 -6.73
C ALA A 206 11.41 -17.56 -7.03
N ARG A 207 12.08 -18.24 -6.09
CA ARG A 207 12.27 -19.69 -6.19
C ARG A 207 10.89 -20.33 -6.27
N GLU A 208 10.68 -21.19 -7.28
CA GLU A 208 9.46 -22.00 -7.36
C GLU A 208 9.35 -22.86 -6.10
N GLU A 209 8.46 -22.49 -5.18
CA GLU A 209 7.99 -23.43 -4.18
C GLU A 209 6.80 -24.15 -4.79
N ASN A 210 6.95 -25.44 -5.08
CA ASN A 210 5.86 -26.27 -5.57
C ASN A 210 4.76 -26.37 -4.50
N GLY A 211 3.71 -25.56 -4.62
CA GLY A 211 2.55 -25.58 -3.72
C GLY A 211 1.58 -24.43 -3.95
N VAL A 212 0.32 -24.61 -3.52
CA VAL A 212 -0.60 -23.48 -3.35
C VAL A 212 -0.17 -22.78 -2.06
N ASN A 213 0.69 -21.79 -2.17
CA ASN A 213 1.17 -21.02 -1.02
C ASN A 213 0.26 -19.79 -0.82
N GLU A 214 -0.29 -19.65 0.40
CA GLU A 214 -0.90 -18.42 0.87
C GLU A 214 0.21 -17.51 1.41
N GLN A 215 0.22 -16.25 1.00
CA GLN A 215 1.19 -15.25 1.46
C GLN A 215 0.48 -14.06 2.10
N GLU A 216 0.98 -13.61 3.24
CA GLU A 216 0.52 -12.39 3.90
C GLU A 216 1.52 -11.26 3.68
N SER A 217 0.99 -10.11 3.26
CA SER A 217 1.78 -8.89 3.10
C SER A 217 1.11 -7.69 3.78
N TYR A 218 1.94 -6.71 4.14
CA TYR A 218 1.50 -5.40 4.60
C TYR A 218 2.17 -4.31 3.78
N THR A 219 1.37 -3.50 3.10
CA THR A 219 1.85 -2.41 2.25
C THR A 219 1.73 -1.07 2.96
N ILE A 220 2.76 -0.26 2.86
CA ILE A 220 2.84 1.09 3.41
C ILE A 220 3.05 2.05 2.26
N VAL A 221 2.14 3.01 2.14
CA VAL A 221 2.22 4.07 1.14
C VAL A 221 3.13 5.17 1.69
N LEU A 222 4.29 5.38 1.07
CA LEU A 222 5.33 6.31 1.53
C LEU A 222 5.08 7.75 1.06
N ASP A 223 4.69 7.91 -0.20
CA ASP A 223 4.49 9.22 -0.81
C ASP A 223 3.53 9.12 -1.99
N SER A 224 2.83 10.21 -2.32
CA SER A 224 1.98 10.30 -3.52
C SER A 224 2.21 11.62 -4.23
N GLN A 225 2.43 11.59 -5.54
CA GLN A 225 2.91 12.78 -6.27
C GLN A 225 1.81 13.81 -6.50
N TYR A 226 2.18 15.09 -6.36
CA TYR A 226 1.34 16.25 -6.70
C TYR A 226 1.39 16.54 -8.21
N LEU A 227 0.23 16.55 -8.86
CA LEU A 227 0.03 17.16 -10.18
C LEU A 227 -0.88 18.39 -10.03
N GLU A 228 -0.66 19.42 -10.84
CA GLU A 228 -1.39 20.69 -10.75
C GLU A 228 -2.89 20.48 -11.05
N GLY A 229 -3.77 20.89 -10.11
CA GLY A 229 -5.23 20.71 -10.22
C GLY A 229 -5.82 19.58 -9.36
N PHE A 230 -5.00 18.84 -8.62
CA PHE A 230 -5.44 17.73 -7.75
C PHE A 230 -5.31 18.07 -6.26
N SER A 231 -6.14 17.45 -5.42
CA SER A 231 -6.06 17.55 -3.95
C SER A 231 -4.65 17.19 -3.47
N ARG A 232 -4.12 17.95 -2.50
CA ARG A 232 -2.78 17.68 -1.93
C ARG A 232 -2.73 16.28 -1.34
N THR A 233 -1.83 15.45 -1.83
CA THR A 233 -1.58 14.09 -1.31
C THR A 233 -0.10 13.89 -0.95
N TYR A 234 0.78 14.66 -1.61
CA TYR A 234 2.16 14.87 -1.19
C TYR A 234 2.21 15.61 0.13
N GLN A 235 2.88 15.01 1.09
CA GLN A 235 3.15 15.63 2.37
C GLN A 235 4.66 15.88 2.48
N PRO A 236 5.10 17.14 2.68
CA PRO A 236 6.51 17.41 2.94
C PRO A 236 7.00 16.59 4.13
N VAL A 237 8.17 15.96 3.97
CA VAL A 237 8.80 15.17 5.04
C VAL A 237 9.00 16.06 6.29
N LYS A 238 8.67 15.51 7.45
CA LYS A 238 8.71 16.17 8.77
C LYS A 238 9.59 15.40 9.76
N ASN A 239 9.70 15.90 10.98
CA ASN A 239 10.57 15.29 11.98
C ASN A 239 10.11 13.91 12.45
N ASN A 240 8.82 13.57 12.33
CA ASN A 240 8.28 12.30 12.77
C ASN A 240 7.41 11.65 11.69
N LEU A 241 7.34 10.32 11.70
CA LEU A 241 6.51 9.52 10.81
C LEU A 241 5.59 8.63 11.64
N LEU A 242 4.30 8.70 11.38
CA LEU A 242 3.28 7.83 11.95
C LEU A 242 2.59 7.05 10.84
N ILE A 243 2.07 5.86 11.14
CA ILE A 243 1.14 5.13 10.29
C ILE A 243 -0.21 5.05 11.00
N ILE A 244 -1.28 5.39 10.29
CA ILE A 244 -2.63 4.92 10.64
C ILE A 244 -2.72 3.50 10.10
N GLU A 245 -2.68 2.53 11.00
CA GLU A 245 -2.60 1.11 10.64
C GLU A 245 -3.96 0.61 10.20
N SER A 246 -4.98 0.91 11.01
CA SER A 246 -6.32 0.40 10.80
C SER A 246 -7.41 1.29 11.39
N ILE A 247 -8.59 1.17 10.79
CA ILE A 247 -9.84 1.74 11.27
C ILE A 247 -10.85 0.59 11.38
N LYS A 248 -11.31 0.31 12.59
CA LYS A 248 -12.29 -0.74 12.85
C LYS A 248 -13.65 -0.12 13.15
N CYS A 249 -14.64 -0.49 12.38
CA CYS A 249 -16.03 -0.15 12.61
C CYS A 249 -16.57 -1.09 13.71
N ILE A 250 -16.93 -0.56 14.86
CA ILE A 250 -17.60 -1.33 15.92
C ILE A 250 -19.11 -1.20 15.76
N HIS A 251 -19.62 0.01 15.56
CA HIS A 251 -21.01 0.29 15.25
C HIS A 251 -21.09 1.39 14.16
N PRO A 252 -21.59 1.08 12.95
CA PRO A 252 -21.67 2.06 11.87
C PRO A 252 -22.76 3.10 12.14
N LYS A 253 -22.66 4.24 11.44
CA LYS A 253 -23.77 5.17 11.33
C LYS A 253 -24.82 4.58 10.41
N ASN A 254 -26.11 4.69 10.73
CA ASN A 254 -27.16 4.19 9.85
C ASN A 254 -27.55 5.29 8.86
N ASP A 255 -27.19 5.12 7.59
CA ASP A 255 -27.48 6.07 6.51
C ASP A 255 -28.76 5.72 5.73
N GLY A 256 -29.36 4.56 6.00
CA GLY A 256 -30.54 4.04 5.30
C GLY A 256 -30.24 3.46 3.91
N GLY A 257 -28.98 3.49 3.44
CA GLY A 257 -28.52 3.03 2.14
C GLY A 257 -27.95 1.61 2.11
N GLY A 258 -27.64 1.04 3.26
CA GLY A 258 -27.07 -0.30 3.35
C GLY A 258 -26.80 -0.72 4.79
N ASN A 259 -25.87 -1.67 4.96
CA ASN A 259 -25.32 -2.06 6.26
C ASN A 259 -23.80 -1.79 6.34
N GLU A 260 -23.29 -0.95 5.44
CA GLU A 260 -21.90 -0.55 5.27
C GLU A 260 -21.85 1.00 5.29
N ASN A 261 -20.76 1.56 5.81
CA ASN A 261 -20.43 2.98 5.64
C ASN A 261 -19.30 3.12 4.64
N GLU A 262 -19.40 4.11 3.76
CA GLU A 262 -18.41 4.49 2.77
C GLU A 262 -17.37 5.41 3.41
N ILE A 263 -16.50 4.83 4.24
CA ILE A 263 -15.61 5.62 5.08
C ILE A 263 -14.40 6.18 4.34
N TYR A 264 -14.11 7.45 4.63
CA TYR A 264 -12.81 8.06 4.38
C TYR A 264 -12.43 8.93 5.58
N PHE A 265 -11.14 9.19 5.76
CA PHE A 265 -10.68 10.17 6.74
C PHE A 265 -9.97 11.34 6.09
N THR A 266 -10.02 12.48 6.76
CA THR A 266 -9.11 13.59 6.50
C THR A 266 -8.14 13.75 7.65
N PHE A 267 -6.95 14.24 7.34
CA PHE A 267 -5.97 14.57 8.36
C PHE A 267 -5.29 15.91 8.10
N LYS A 268 -4.90 16.58 9.18
CA LYS A 268 -4.09 17.80 9.16
C LYS A 268 -2.87 17.58 10.02
N ALA A 269 -1.68 17.67 9.44
CA ALA A 269 -0.41 17.37 10.10
C ALA A 269 0.61 18.52 10.00
N ASP A 270 0.17 19.64 9.44
CA ASP A 270 0.91 20.87 9.21
C ASP A 270 -0.05 22.06 9.19
N GLU A 271 0.45 23.27 8.92
CA GLU A 271 -0.34 24.50 8.90
C GLU A 271 -1.17 24.66 7.61
N THR A 272 -1.37 23.60 6.83
CA THR A 272 -2.13 23.70 5.59
C THR A 272 -3.60 24.02 5.85
N ILE A 273 -4.18 24.80 4.92
CA ILE A 273 -5.57 25.25 5.00
C ILE A 273 -6.52 24.08 4.69
N THR A 274 -6.17 23.27 3.69
CA THR A 274 -6.96 22.12 3.26
C THR A 274 -6.38 20.85 3.87
N PRO A 275 -7.16 20.07 4.64
CA PRO A 275 -6.71 18.80 5.16
C PRO A 275 -6.52 17.78 4.02
N TYR A 276 -5.61 16.84 4.22
CA TYR A 276 -5.36 15.71 3.33
C TYR A 276 -6.51 14.71 3.44
N ARG A 277 -6.87 14.00 2.36
CA ARG A 277 -7.95 12.98 2.32
C ARG A 277 -7.36 11.58 2.10
N TYR A 278 -7.94 10.55 2.72
CA TYR A 278 -7.60 9.16 2.51
C TYR A 278 -8.84 8.23 2.62
N PRO A 279 -9.12 7.32 1.66
CA PRO A 279 -8.41 7.15 0.40
C PRO A 279 -8.43 8.44 -0.43
N THR A 280 -7.43 8.64 -1.26
CA THR A 280 -7.27 9.93 -1.96
C THR A 280 -8.42 10.15 -2.93
N TYR A 281 -8.76 9.12 -3.69
CA TYR A 281 -9.66 9.20 -4.84
C TYR A 281 -10.99 8.49 -4.62
N ASP A 282 -11.15 7.80 -3.49
CA ASP A 282 -12.28 6.91 -3.22
C ASP A 282 -12.61 6.90 -1.72
N TYR A 283 -13.47 5.98 -1.32
CA TYR A 283 -13.78 5.60 0.05
C TYR A 283 -13.57 4.10 0.24
N MET A 284 -13.72 3.64 1.48
CA MET A 284 -13.78 2.21 1.80
C MET A 284 -15.12 1.86 2.40
N SER A 285 -15.86 0.93 1.78
CA SER A 285 -17.08 0.39 2.39
C SER A 285 -16.72 -0.54 3.55
N VAL A 286 -17.16 -0.20 4.76
CA VAL A 286 -16.86 -0.92 6.00
C VAL A 286 -18.15 -1.11 6.80
N LYS A 287 -18.44 -2.35 7.18
CA LYS A 287 -19.56 -2.69 8.06
C LYS A 287 -19.16 -2.94 9.49
N GLU A 288 -20.17 -3.11 10.33
CA GLU A 288 -20.03 -3.53 11.71
C GLU A 288 -19.07 -4.72 11.88
N GLY A 289 -18.11 -4.57 12.78
CA GLY A 289 -17.08 -5.55 13.10
C GLY A 289 -15.93 -5.63 12.08
N TYR A 290 -15.95 -4.84 11.00
CA TYR A 290 -14.91 -4.89 9.98
C TYR A 290 -13.78 -3.91 10.27
N THR A 291 -12.59 -4.27 9.79
CA THR A 291 -11.39 -3.46 9.93
C THR A 291 -10.86 -3.12 8.55
N TRP A 292 -10.81 -1.83 8.25
CA TRP A 292 -10.02 -1.32 7.14
C TRP A 292 -8.57 -1.18 7.58
N ASN A 293 -7.70 -2.03 7.05
CA ASN A 293 -6.26 -1.87 7.21
C ASN A 293 -5.81 -0.83 6.20
N CYS A 294 -5.61 0.42 6.62
CA CYS A 294 -5.37 1.54 5.71
C CYS A 294 -3.90 1.74 5.37
N GLY A 295 -2.98 1.43 6.29
CA GLY A 295 -1.53 1.56 6.04
C GLY A 295 -1.07 2.96 5.60
N ARG A 296 -1.80 4.02 5.98
CA ARG A 296 -1.50 5.40 5.57
C ARG A 296 -0.39 5.97 6.44
N SER A 297 0.77 6.23 5.84
CA SER A 297 1.85 6.98 6.49
C SER A 297 1.55 8.48 6.53
N ILE A 298 1.98 9.17 7.60
CA ILE A 298 1.79 10.61 7.82
C ILE A 298 3.06 11.17 8.48
N TRP A 299 3.71 12.10 7.79
CA TRP A 299 4.81 12.90 8.31
C TRP A 299 4.27 14.06 9.16
N PHE A 300 4.77 14.28 10.37
CA PHE A 300 4.28 15.36 11.23
C PHE A 300 5.36 15.90 12.16
N ASP A 301 5.17 17.14 12.63
CA ASP A 301 6.08 17.77 13.59
C ASP A 301 5.68 17.48 15.04
N ASN A 302 4.42 17.79 15.42
CA ASN A 302 3.97 17.66 16.81
C ASN A 302 2.60 16.99 16.95
N THR A 303 1.64 17.42 16.13
CA THR A 303 0.23 17.02 16.26
C THR A 303 -0.36 16.73 14.88
N ILE A 304 -1.19 15.69 14.81
CA ILE A 304 -2.05 15.38 13.68
C ILE A 304 -3.49 15.50 14.17
N GLU A 305 -4.36 16.12 13.38
CA GLU A 305 -5.81 16.13 13.60
C GLU A 305 -6.46 15.22 12.56
N ILE A 306 -7.28 14.26 12.98
CA ILE A 306 -7.98 13.31 12.10
C ILE A 306 -9.49 13.48 12.24
N LYS A 307 -10.21 13.41 11.12
CA LYS A 307 -11.67 13.30 11.08
C LYS A 307 -12.10 12.17 10.15
N LEU A 308 -13.02 11.32 10.60
CA LEU A 308 -13.65 10.28 9.80
C LEU A 308 -15.01 10.76 9.26
N TYR A 309 -15.34 10.33 8.05
CA TYR A 309 -16.54 10.70 7.30
C TYR A 309 -17.14 9.47 6.64
N ASP A 310 -18.44 9.54 6.38
CA ASP A 310 -19.22 8.62 5.54
C ASP A 310 -19.53 9.33 4.20
N ASP A 311 -19.15 8.75 3.06
CA ASP A 311 -19.32 9.34 1.74
C ASP A 311 -20.57 8.80 1.02
N ASP A 312 -21.70 9.51 1.16
CA ASP A 312 -22.98 9.16 0.52
C ASP A 312 -22.99 9.35 -1.02
N GLY A 313 -21.83 9.50 -1.66
CA GLY A 313 -21.68 9.59 -3.12
C GLY A 313 -22.08 10.93 -3.74
N ASN A 314 -22.38 11.95 -2.92
CA ASN A 314 -22.73 13.30 -3.38
C ASN A 314 -21.52 14.28 -3.39
N GLY A 315 -20.29 13.74 -3.35
CA GLY A 315 -19.04 14.49 -3.31
C GLY A 315 -18.77 15.13 -1.94
N LEU A 316 -17.69 15.92 -1.83
CA LEU A 316 -17.17 16.49 -0.56
C LEU A 316 -18.17 17.32 0.28
N ASN A 317 -19.33 17.68 -0.27
CA ASN A 317 -20.37 18.45 0.41
C ASN A 317 -21.58 17.61 0.85
N GLY A 318 -21.62 16.33 0.47
CA GLY A 318 -22.69 15.40 0.83
C GLY A 318 -22.24 14.28 1.77
N SER A 319 -21.04 14.39 2.34
CA SER A 319 -20.49 13.40 3.26
C SER A 319 -20.87 13.73 4.70
N ASP A 320 -21.25 12.70 5.45
CA ASP A 320 -21.67 12.80 6.84
C ASP A 320 -20.48 12.65 7.79
N GLU A 321 -20.32 13.59 8.73
CA GLU A 321 -19.24 13.51 9.72
C GLU A 321 -19.49 12.35 10.71
N ILE A 322 -18.61 11.34 10.68
CA ILE A 322 -18.53 10.29 11.70
C ILE A 322 -17.78 10.81 12.94
N THR A 323 -16.90 11.81 12.78
CA THR A 323 -16.12 12.37 13.90
C THR A 323 -16.60 13.78 14.23
N LYS A 324 -17.41 13.94 15.30
CA LYS A 324 -17.93 15.24 15.75
C LYS A 324 -16.83 16.26 16.10
N ASN A 325 -15.71 15.81 16.64
CA ASN A 325 -14.54 16.64 16.97
C ASN A 325 -13.27 15.94 16.48
N PRO A 326 -12.33 16.65 15.83
CA PRO A 326 -11.09 16.03 15.36
C PRO A 326 -10.36 15.26 16.46
N ILE A 327 -9.94 14.04 16.15
CA ILE A 327 -9.04 13.27 16.99
C ILE A 327 -7.67 13.92 16.90
N LYS A 328 -7.12 14.35 18.05
CA LYS A 328 -5.77 14.91 18.11
C LYS A 328 -4.78 13.82 18.52
N ILE A 329 -3.85 13.53 17.62
CA ILE A 329 -2.73 12.62 17.83
C ILE A 329 -1.49 13.45 18.07
N ASN A 330 -0.89 13.35 19.25
CA ASN A 330 0.32 14.11 19.60
C ASN A 330 1.53 13.17 19.64
N ILE A 331 2.72 13.69 19.34
CA ILE A 331 3.96 12.91 19.49
C ILE A 331 4.14 12.35 20.91
N SER A 332 3.69 13.09 21.93
CA SER A 332 3.73 12.68 23.34
C SER A 332 2.80 11.52 23.67
N ASP A 333 1.91 11.15 22.75
CA ASP A 333 1.03 9.99 22.93
C ASP A 333 1.77 8.66 22.81
N PHE A 334 2.99 8.68 22.25
CA PHE A 334 3.81 7.52 21.96
C PHE A 334 5.00 7.45 22.92
N VAL A 335 5.18 6.29 23.56
CA VAL A 335 6.26 6.08 24.55
C VAL A 335 7.62 5.90 23.87
N SER A 336 7.61 5.29 22.68
CA SER A 336 8.81 5.03 21.88
C SER A 336 8.47 4.89 20.40
N ILE A 337 9.50 4.83 19.56
CA ILE A 337 9.36 4.32 18.18
C ILE A 337 8.73 2.91 18.25
N ASN A 338 7.90 2.63 17.26
CA ASN A 338 7.05 1.47 17.08
C ASN A 338 6.00 1.27 18.19
N SER A 339 5.75 2.26 19.06
CA SER A 339 4.61 2.16 19.99
C SER A 339 3.30 2.52 19.29
N SER A 340 2.25 1.76 19.61
CA SER A 340 0.91 1.94 19.04
C SER A 340 -0.03 2.58 20.05
N LYS A 341 -1.01 3.32 19.55
CA LYS A 341 -2.11 3.88 20.33
C LYS A 341 -3.44 3.74 19.60
N ILE A 342 -4.47 3.41 20.35
CA ILE A 342 -5.85 3.30 19.89
C ILE A 342 -6.61 4.56 20.30
N TYR A 343 -7.31 5.15 19.35
CA TYR A 343 -8.24 6.25 19.56
C TYR A 343 -9.66 5.76 19.30
N ILE A 344 -10.59 6.10 20.19
CA ILE A 344 -11.98 5.65 20.13
C ILE A 344 -12.88 6.83 19.78
N ILE A 345 -13.70 6.65 18.75
CA ILE A 345 -14.88 7.49 18.47
C ILE A 345 -16.06 6.72 19.06
N ASP A 346 -16.75 7.30 20.03
CA ASP A 346 -17.94 6.68 20.64
C ASP A 346 -18.93 7.79 21.03
N TYR A 347 -20.09 7.80 20.36
CA TYR A 347 -21.19 8.67 20.73
C TYR A 347 -22.53 8.17 20.18
N LYS A 348 -23.61 8.75 20.69
CA LYS A 348 -24.97 8.55 20.17
C LYS A 348 -25.43 9.71 19.32
N ASP A 349 -26.11 9.42 18.23
CA ASP A 349 -26.76 10.41 17.35
C ASP A 349 -28.18 9.95 17.01
N GLY A 350 -29.17 10.58 17.66
CA GLY A 350 -30.55 10.10 17.58
C GLY A 350 -30.70 8.68 18.15
N LEU A 351 -31.08 7.72 17.29
CA LEU A 351 -31.20 6.30 17.63
C LEU A 351 -29.91 5.51 17.37
N ASP A 352 -28.94 6.10 16.68
CA ASP A 352 -27.72 5.43 16.31
C ASP A 352 -26.68 5.52 17.43
N HIS A 353 -25.95 4.42 17.60
CA HIS A 353 -24.73 4.38 18.40
C HIS A 353 -23.58 4.19 17.41
N ILE A 354 -22.71 5.18 17.33
CA ILE A 354 -21.62 5.23 16.37
C ILE A 354 -20.33 4.96 17.14
N GLU A 355 -19.61 3.92 16.74
CA GLU A 355 -18.39 3.49 17.42
C GLU A 355 -17.30 3.02 16.44
N TYR A 356 -16.11 3.60 16.53
CA TYR A 356 -14.95 3.28 15.71
C TYR A 356 -13.64 3.28 16.53
N GLU A 357 -12.74 2.37 16.22
CA GLU A 357 -11.37 2.31 16.75
C GLU A 357 -10.36 2.66 15.65
N ILE A 358 -9.50 3.65 15.89
CA ILE A 358 -8.39 4.01 15.01
C ILE A 358 -7.07 3.61 15.67
N THR A 359 -6.35 2.68 15.06
CA THR A 359 -5.04 2.25 15.55
C THR A 359 -3.93 2.96 14.79
N THR A 360 -2.99 3.55 15.53
CA THR A 360 -1.86 4.29 14.97
C THR A 360 -0.55 3.87 15.60
N THR A 361 0.54 3.92 14.84
CA THR A 361 1.89 3.57 15.31
C THR A 361 2.90 4.61 14.88
N LEU A 362 3.76 5.03 15.80
CA LEU A 362 4.89 5.90 15.51
C LEU A 362 6.04 5.09 14.90
N ILE A 363 6.48 5.40 13.69
CA ILE A 363 7.51 4.64 12.97
C ILE A 363 8.88 5.33 13.04
N ALA A 364 8.91 6.65 13.02
CA ALA A 364 10.15 7.40 13.13
C ALA A 364 9.93 8.67 13.95
N SER A 365 10.97 9.08 14.67
CA SER A 365 10.96 10.32 15.44
C SER A 365 12.31 11.02 15.39
N ASN A 366 12.27 12.35 15.36
CA ASN A 366 13.44 13.23 15.25
C ASN A 366 14.35 12.90 14.04
N VAL A 367 13.74 12.59 12.90
CA VAL A 367 14.45 12.36 11.64
C VAL A 367 15.11 13.67 11.19
N ASN A 368 16.42 13.65 11.02
CA ASN A 368 17.19 14.79 10.54
C ASN A 368 17.23 14.80 9.02
N HIS A 369 16.64 15.84 8.43
CA HIS A 369 16.66 16.08 6.98
C HIS A 369 17.90 16.92 6.65
N LYS A 370 18.95 16.30 6.10
CA LYS A 370 20.15 16.98 5.61
C LYS A 370 20.04 17.31 4.14
#